data_AF-A0AAN6DEN1-F1
#
_entry.id   AF-A0AAN6DEN1-F1
#
_cell.length_a   1.000
_cell.length_b   1.000
_cell.length_c   1.000
_cell.angle_alpha   90.00
_cell.angle_beta   90.00
_cell.angle_gamma   90.00
#
_symmetry.space_group_name_H-M   'P 1'
#
loop_
_entity.id
_entity.type
_entity.pdbx_description
1 polymer ?
#
loop_
_entity_poly.entity_id
_entity_poly.type
_entity_poly.pdbx_seq_one_letter_code
_entity_poly.pdbx_strand_id
1 'polypeptide(L)'
;MYDYSDIIVEEPLEPSPLCQILYSDEFRQLIGIAKALMRNNEHSERALEITERVIEKVAAHYTIWSYRLSIVKGLENYSLAKELEWCGQIALHNPKNYQIWHYRSLIIELILKRNGDFDLKQEYPILEQMLDQDSKNYHRKCWKKT
;
A
#
# COMPACT_ATOMS: atom_id res chain seq x y z
N MET A 1 16.39 9.01 6.16
CA MET A 1 16.74 7.97 5.17
C MET A 1 17.49 6.89 5.94
N TYR A 2 16.88 5.73 6.07
CA TYR A 2 17.51 4.60 6.77
C TYR A 2 18.65 4.00 5.95
N ASP A 3 19.56 3.33 6.65
CA ASP A 3 20.62 2.54 6.03
C ASP A 3 20.13 1.11 5.74
N TYR A 4 20.43 0.64 4.53
CA TYR A 4 20.09 -0.70 4.02
C TYR A 4 21.34 -1.44 3.51
N SER A 5 22.54 -0.95 3.83
CA SER A 5 23.81 -1.53 3.40
C SER A 5 24.05 -2.94 3.96
N ASP A 6 23.33 -3.31 5.02
CA ASP A 6 23.32 -4.64 5.64
C ASP A 6 22.55 -5.69 4.82
N ILE A 7 21.77 -5.27 3.82
CA ILE A 7 20.85 -6.14 3.10
C ILE A 7 21.45 -6.58 1.77
N ILE A 8 21.58 -7.90 1.61
CA ILE A 8 22.04 -8.51 0.38
C ILE A 8 20.84 -8.77 -0.53
N VAL A 9 20.78 -8.06 -1.66
CA VAL A 9 19.77 -8.28 -2.70
C VAL A 9 20.26 -9.38 -3.63
N GLU A 10 19.60 -10.53 -3.59
CA GLU A 10 19.86 -11.64 -4.52
C GLU A 10 19.32 -11.28 -5.92
N GLU A 11 20.19 -11.37 -6.93
CA GLU A 11 19.77 -11.28 -8.33
C GLU A 11 19.17 -12.62 -8.80
N PRO A 12 18.13 -12.60 -9.65
CA PRO A 12 17.53 -13.82 -10.16
C PRO A 12 18.56 -14.62 -10.97
N LEU A 13 18.77 -15.88 -10.59
CA LEU A 13 19.56 -16.84 -11.35
C LEU A 13 18.80 -17.25 -12.62
N GLU A 14 19.49 -17.21 -13.75
CA GLU A 14 18.98 -17.48 -15.09
C GLU A 14 18.32 -18.88 -15.27
N PRO A 15 17.41 -19.06 -16.26
CA PRO A 15 17.24 -18.25 -17.47
C PRO A 15 16.19 -17.13 -17.39
N SER A 16 16.43 -16.09 -18.20
CA SER A 16 15.53 -14.94 -18.39
C SER A 16 14.10 -15.42 -18.72
N PRO A 17 13.09 -15.06 -17.89
CA PRO A 17 11.72 -15.53 -18.09
C PRO A 17 11.09 -14.89 -19.32
N LEU A 18 10.18 -15.62 -19.97
CA LEU A 18 9.51 -15.23 -21.22
C LEU A 18 8.79 -13.85 -21.18
N CYS A 19 8.42 -13.37 -19.98
CA CYS A 19 7.74 -12.09 -19.76
C CYS A 19 8.49 -11.22 -18.74
N GLN A 20 9.80 -11.08 -18.90
CA GLN A 20 10.60 -10.22 -18.02
C GLN A 20 10.19 -8.76 -18.17
N ILE A 21 9.76 -8.16 -17.07
CA ILE A 21 9.51 -6.72 -17.02
C ILE A 21 10.85 -6.02 -16.76
N LEU A 22 11.27 -5.17 -17.70
CA LEU A 22 12.49 -4.38 -17.58
C LEU A 22 12.26 -3.19 -16.66
N TYR A 23 12.41 -3.42 -15.36
CA TYR A 23 12.39 -2.36 -14.36
C TYR A 23 13.67 -1.52 -14.37
N SER A 24 13.60 -0.28 -13.91
CA SER A 24 14.80 0.51 -13.61
C SER A 24 15.62 -0.16 -12.51
N ASP A 25 16.94 0.02 -12.52
CA ASP A 25 17.84 -0.57 -11.52
C ASP A 25 17.48 -0.11 -10.11
N GLU A 26 17.05 1.15 -9.96
CA GLU A 26 16.51 1.69 -8.70
C GLU A 26 15.32 0.86 -8.19
N PHE A 27 14.35 0.54 -9.05
CA PHE A 27 13.17 -0.23 -8.63
C PHE A 27 13.53 -1.70 -8.34
N ARG A 28 14.47 -2.28 -9.09
CA ARG A 28 14.99 -3.64 -8.81
C ARG A 28 15.64 -3.71 -7.43
N GLN A 29 16.46 -2.72 -7.09
CA GLN A 29 17.08 -2.63 -5.78
C GLN A 29 16.01 -2.45 -4.68
N LEU A 30 15.04 -1.56 -4.89
CA LEU A 30 13.98 -1.28 -3.94
C LEU A 30 13.12 -2.53 -3.64
N ILE A 31 12.67 -3.25 -4.69
CA ILE A 31 11.89 -4.47 -4.50
C ILE A 31 12.75 -5.61 -3.94
N GLY A 32 14.03 -5.64 -4.28
CA GLY A 32 15.01 -6.58 -3.73
C GLY A 32 15.17 -6.42 -2.22
N ILE A 33 15.36 -5.18 -1.75
CA ILE A 33 15.41 -4.84 -0.33
C ILE A 33 14.11 -5.24 0.36
N ALA A 34 12.96 -4.88 -0.22
CA ALA A 34 11.65 -5.25 0.34
C ALA A 34 11.52 -6.77 0.51
N LYS A 35 11.89 -7.54 -0.52
CA LYS A 35 11.86 -9.02 -0.47
C LYS A 35 12.83 -9.60 0.56
N ALA A 36 14.01 -9.02 0.71
CA ALA A 36 14.98 -9.47 1.70
C ALA A 36 14.48 -9.23 3.13
N LEU A 37 13.93 -8.05 3.40
CA LEU A 37 13.28 -7.73 4.68
C LEU A 37 12.10 -8.67 4.97
N MET A 38 11.28 -8.95 3.95
CA MET A 38 10.18 -9.92 4.04
C MET A 38 10.65 -11.32 4.42
N ARG A 39 11.73 -11.80 3.80
CA ARG A 39 12.32 -13.12 4.10
C ARG A 39 12.85 -13.20 5.53
N ASN A 40 13.38 -12.10 6.05
CA ASN A 40 13.85 -11.99 7.42
C ASN A 40 12.73 -11.73 8.44
N ASN A 41 11.48 -11.59 7.98
CA ASN A 41 10.31 -11.26 8.79
C ASN A 41 10.55 -10.02 9.69
N GLU A 42 11.22 -9.00 9.13
CA GLU A 42 11.60 -7.81 9.88
C GLU A 42 10.43 -6.83 9.99
N HIS A 43 9.95 -6.57 11.20
CA HIS A 43 8.88 -5.59 11.47
C HIS A 43 9.47 -4.33 12.09
N SER A 44 9.97 -3.43 11.26
CA SER A 44 10.65 -2.19 11.68
C SER A 44 10.12 -0.96 10.94
N GLU A 45 10.42 0.23 11.45
CA GLU A 45 10.06 1.50 10.78
C GLU A 45 10.77 1.65 9.42
N ARG A 46 12.00 1.13 9.28
CA ARG A 46 12.70 1.10 7.99
C ARG A 46 12.02 0.18 6.98
N ALA A 47 11.50 -0.97 7.42
CA ALA A 47 10.72 -1.85 6.56
C ALA A 47 9.42 -1.17 6.11
N LEU A 48 8.78 -0.40 7.00
CA LEU A 48 7.60 0.39 6.66
C LEU A 48 7.90 1.45 5.58
N GLU A 49 9.01 2.19 5.70
CA GLU A 49 9.46 3.17 4.69
C GLU A 49 9.68 2.52 3.32
N ILE A 50 10.30 1.34 3.27
CA ILE A 50 10.50 0.61 2.01
C ILE A 50 9.17 0.22 1.37
N THR A 51 8.22 -0.29 2.15
CA THR A 51 6.91 -0.66 1.59
C THR A 51 6.19 0.54 0.99
N GLU A 52 6.28 1.71 1.61
CA GLU A 52 5.71 2.95 1.09
C GLU A 52 6.32 3.31 -0.27
N ARG A 53 7.65 3.37 -0.37
CA ARG A 53 8.35 3.68 -1.62
C ARG A 53 8.01 2.69 -2.74
N VAL A 54 7.83 1.40 -2.40
CA VAL A 54 7.43 0.40 -3.39
C VAL A 54 5.98 0.64 -3.86
N ILE A 55 5.08 0.96 -2.94
CA ILE A 55 3.66 1.23 -3.25
C ILE A 55 3.50 2.51 -4.08
N GLU A 56 4.32 3.54 -3.85
CA GLU A 56 4.35 4.74 -4.67
C GLU A 56 4.69 4.44 -6.14
N LYS A 57 5.59 3.48 -6.38
CA LYS A 57 5.98 3.07 -7.73
C LYS A 57 4.98 2.09 -8.34
N VAL A 58 4.47 1.13 -7.56
CA VAL A 58 3.55 0.08 -8.00
C VAL A 58 2.48 -0.16 -6.94
N ALA A 59 1.46 0.69 -6.94
CA ALA A 59 0.40 0.62 -5.94
C ALA A 59 -0.40 -0.68 -5.99
N ALA A 60 -0.42 -1.41 -7.12
CA ALA A 60 -1.15 -2.67 -7.26
C ALA A 60 -0.41 -3.90 -6.69
N HIS A 61 0.78 -3.74 -6.10
CA HIS A 61 1.62 -4.86 -5.65
C HIS A 61 1.09 -5.51 -4.36
N TYR A 62 0.16 -6.47 -4.48
CA TYR A 62 -0.55 -7.08 -3.34
C TYR A 62 0.35 -7.66 -2.25
N THR A 63 1.49 -8.28 -2.61
CA THR A 63 2.42 -8.89 -1.64
C THR A 63 3.01 -7.84 -0.69
N ILE A 64 3.23 -6.61 -1.18
CA ILE A 64 3.81 -5.53 -0.39
C ILE A 64 2.76 -4.95 0.56
N TRP A 65 1.50 -4.84 0.13
CA TRP A 65 0.38 -4.52 1.02
C TRP A 65 0.22 -5.54 2.14
N SER A 66 0.32 -6.82 1.82
CA SER A 66 0.25 -7.89 2.83
C SER A 66 1.42 -7.79 3.81
N TYR A 67 2.63 -7.49 3.33
CA TYR A 67 3.79 -7.31 4.20
C TYR A 67 3.68 -6.08 5.08
N ARG A 68 3.23 -4.95 4.51
CA ARG A 68 2.97 -3.71 5.24
C ARG A 68 2.00 -3.93 6.39
N LEU A 69 0.94 -4.71 6.17
CA LEU A 69 0.00 -5.07 7.23
C LEU A 69 0.68 -5.86 8.36
N SER A 70 1.56 -6.82 8.01
CA SER A 70 2.32 -7.58 9.01
C SER A 70 3.24 -6.69 9.83
N ILE A 71 3.92 -5.72 9.20
CA ILE A 71 4.75 -4.73 9.89
C ILE A 71 3.88 -3.90 10.85
N VAL A 72 2.78 -3.30 10.37
CA VAL A 72 1.89 -2.47 11.20
C VAL A 72 1.29 -3.27 12.36
N LYS A 73 0.98 -4.55 12.17
CA LYS A 73 0.56 -5.45 13.25
C LYS A 73 1.67 -5.71 14.27
N GLY A 74 2.92 -5.81 13.83
CA GLY A 74 4.09 -6.00 14.69
C GLY A 74 4.55 -4.75 15.43
N LEU A 75 4.25 -3.55 14.92
CA LEU A 75 4.58 -2.29 15.57
C LEU A 75 3.52 -1.93 16.63
N GLU A 76 3.92 -2.00 17.91
CA GLU A 76 3.05 -1.67 19.04
C GLU A 76 2.77 -0.16 19.16
N ASN A 77 3.77 0.67 18.90
CA ASN A 77 3.70 2.13 19.07
C ASN A 77 3.33 2.90 17.79
N TYR A 78 2.94 2.21 16.72
CA TYR A 78 2.60 2.85 15.47
C TYR A 78 1.15 3.33 15.45
N SER A 79 0.93 4.59 15.04
CA SER A 79 -0.41 5.17 15.00
C SER A 79 -1.20 4.69 13.78
N LEU A 80 -2.20 3.84 14.03
CA LEU A 80 -3.11 3.35 12.99
C LEU A 80 -3.93 4.48 12.34
N ALA A 81 -4.16 5.58 13.05
CA ALA A 81 -4.81 6.76 12.48
C ALA A 81 -3.94 7.42 11.39
N LYS A 82 -2.63 7.52 11.62
CA LYS A 82 -1.68 7.99 10.60
C LYS A 82 -1.65 7.07 9.38
N GLU A 83 -1.78 5.76 9.61
CA GLU A 83 -1.84 4.79 8.52
C GLU A 83 -3.08 4.97 7.64
N LEU A 84 -4.25 5.24 8.25
CA LEU A 84 -5.47 5.55 7.51
C LEU A 84 -5.36 6.86 6.74
N GLU A 85 -4.73 7.89 7.30
CA GLU A 85 -4.48 9.14 6.58
C GLU A 85 -3.58 8.91 5.37
N TRP A 86 -2.47 8.19 5.56
CA TRP A 86 -1.56 7.80 4.48
C TRP A 86 -2.27 7.01 3.37
N CYS A 87 -3.08 6.02 3.73
CA CYS A 87 -3.89 5.28 2.75
C CYS A 87 -4.80 6.20 1.94
N GLY A 88 -5.31 7.27 2.56
CA GLY A 88 -6.17 8.23 1.87
C GLY A 88 -5.40 9.04 0.84
N GLN A 89 -4.17 9.44 1.16
CA GLN A 89 -3.27 10.12 0.22
C GLN A 89 -2.92 9.23 -0.97
N ILE A 90 -2.65 7.94 -0.75
CA ILE A 90 -2.38 6.99 -1.84
C ILE A 90 -3.64 6.74 -2.69
N ALA A 91 -4.82 6.66 -2.08
CA ALA A 91 -6.10 6.49 -2.77
C ALA A 91 -6.40 7.65 -3.73
N LEU A 92 -6.07 8.89 -3.36
CA LEU A 92 -6.24 10.06 -4.23
C LEU A 92 -5.45 9.97 -5.54
N HIS A 93 -4.26 9.38 -5.49
CA HIS A 93 -3.42 9.19 -6.67
C HIS A 93 -3.79 7.91 -7.45
N ASN A 94 -4.47 6.96 -6.80
CA ASN A 94 -4.79 5.64 -7.36
C ASN A 94 -6.25 5.23 -7.07
N PRO A 95 -7.27 6.00 -7.51
CA PRO A 95 -8.66 5.81 -7.07
C PRO A 95 -9.26 4.46 -7.46
N LYS A 96 -8.72 3.82 -8.51
CA LYS A 96 -9.18 2.51 -9.02
C LYS A 96 -8.47 1.31 -8.38
N ASN A 97 -7.62 1.53 -7.39
CA ASN A 97 -6.83 0.48 -6.78
C ASN A 97 -7.58 -0.18 -5.61
N TYR A 98 -8.05 -1.40 -5.85
CA TYR A 98 -8.78 -2.19 -4.85
C TYR A 98 -7.93 -2.61 -3.64
N GLN A 99 -6.61 -2.77 -3.81
CA GLN A 99 -5.72 -3.18 -2.72
C GLN A 99 -5.70 -2.14 -1.60
N ILE A 100 -5.77 -0.84 -1.93
CA ILE A 100 -5.83 0.24 -0.93
C ILE A 100 -7.09 0.12 -0.09
N TRP A 101 -8.25 -0.06 -0.72
CA TRP A 101 -9.53 -0.16 -0.02
C TRP A 101 -9.59 -1.39 0.88
N HIS A 102 -9.13 -2.53 0.38
CA HIS A 102 -9.03 -3.74 1.18
C HIS A 102 -8.11 -3.54 2.38
N TYR A 103 -6.94 -2.93 2.18
CA TYR A 103 -6.00 -2.63 3.25
C TYR A 103 -6.58 -1.67 4.29
N ARG A 104 -7.28 -0.60 3.86
CA ARG A 104 -7.98 0.33 4.77
C ARG A 104 -8.97 -0.41 5.67
N SER A 105 -9.80 -1.30 5.11
CA SER A 105 -10.73 -2.11 5.90
C SER A 105 -10.01 -2.96 6.96
N LEU A 106 -8.85 -3.55 6.63
CA LEU A 106 -8.05 -4.33 7.57
C LEU A 106 -7.44 -3.46 8.69
N ILE A 107 -7.06 -2.21 8.40
CA ILE A 107 -6.58 -1.28 9.42
C ILE A 107 -7.71 -0.87 10.36
N ILE A 108 -8.91 -0.59 9.85
CA ILE A 108 -10.09 -0.29 10.69
C ILE A 108 -10.42 -1.49 11.60
N GLU A 109 -10.40 -2.71 11.06
CA GLU A 109 -10.58 -3.93 11.86
C GLU A 109 -9.52 -4.05 12.96
N LEU A 110 -8.26 -3.69 12.66
CA LEU A 110 -7.18 -3.69 13.63
C LEU A 110 -7.38 -2.63 14.73
N ILE A 111 -7.87 -1.43 14.38
CA ILE A 111 -8.20 -0.37 15.34
C ILE A 111 -9.30 -0.86 16.28
N LEU A 112 -10.38 -1.42 15.74
CA LEU A 112 -11.49 -1.97 16.52
C LEU A 112 -11.01 -3.06 17.48
N LYS A 113 -10.08 -3.92 17.03
CA LYS A 113 -9.48 -4.97 17.87
C LYS A 113 -8.57 -4.43 18.98
N ARG A 114 -7.81 -3.36 18.73
CA ARG A 114 -6.83 -2.80 19.70
C ARG A 114 -7.47 -1.81 20.68
N ASN A 115 -8.32 -0.92 20.17
CA ASN A 115 -8.84 0.23 20.91
C ASN A 115 -10.31 0.09 21.29
N GLY A 116 -11.04 -0.87 20.69
CA GLY A 116 -12.44 -1.14 20.99
C GLY A 116 -13.44 -0.17 20.37
N ASP A 117 -12.99 0.93 19.74
CA ASP A 117 -13.86 1.93 19.13
C ASP A 117 -13.21 2.60 17.90
N PHE A 118 -14.03 2.81 16.87
CA PHE A 118 -13.70 3.57 15.67
C PHE A 118 -14.99 4.16 15.08
N ASP A 119 -15.09 5.48 15.03
CA ASP A 119 -16.24 6.15 14.41
C ASP A 119 -16.17 6.03 12.88
N LEU A 120 -16.97 5.13 12.31
CA LEU A 120 -17.07 4.90 10.87
C LEU A 120 -17.45 6.15 10.08
N LYS A 121 -18.07 7.16 10.71
CA LYS A 121 -18.39 8.43 10.03
C LYS A 121 -17.14 9.17 9.56
N GLN A 122 -15.97 8.89 10.15
CA GLN A 122 -14.68 9.43 9.71
C GLN A 122 -14.33 8.98 8.28
N GLU A 123 -14.89 7.87 7.79
CA GLU A 123 -14.66 7.38 6.43
C GLU A 123 -15.59 8.01 5.38
N TYR A 124 -16.65 8.70 5.79
CA TYR A 124 -17.62 9.26 4.84
C TYR A 124 -17.00 10.29 3.87
N PRO A 125 -16.17 11.25 4.33
CA PRO A 125 -15.56 12.22 3.43
C PRO A 125 -14.71 11.57 2.32
N ILE A 126 -13.96 10.52 2.66
CA ILE A 126 -13.10 9.86 1.68
C ILE A 126 -13.90 9.04 0.67
N LEU A 127 -14.97 8.36 1.13
CA LEU A 127 -15.89 7.64 0.25
C LEU A 127 -16.63 8.58 -0.69
N GLU A 128 -17.14 9.71 -0.18
CA GLU A 128 -17.79 10.73 -1.00
C GLU A 128 -16.84 11.32 -2.05
N GLN A 129 -15.61 11.67 -1.65
CA GLN A 129 -14.61 12.20 -2.57
C GLN A 129 -14.28 11.20 -3.70
N MET A 130 -14.22 9.91 -3.37
CA MET A 130 -13.93 8.85 -4.33
C MET A 130 -15.11 8.56 -5.24
N LEU A 131 -16.33 8.58 -4.72
CA LEU A 131 -17.56 8.49 -5.51
C LEU A 131 -17.70 9.68 -6.46
N ASP A 132 -17.36 10.90 -6.04
CA ASP A 132 -17.38 12.07 -6.93
C ASP A 132 -16.34 11.94 -8.05
N GLN A 133 -15.13 11.48 -7.75
CA GLN A 133 -14.10 11.21 -8.76
C GLN A 133 -14.47 10.09 -9.74
N ASP A 134 -15.15 9.05 -9.28
CA ASP A 134 -15.62 7.94 -10.14
C ASP A 134 -16.85 8.35 -10.96
N SER A 135 -17.76 9.16 -10.41
CA SER A 135 -18.95 9.67 -11.12
C SER A 135 -18.60 10.54 -12.35
N LYS A 136 -17.37 11.08 -12.39
CA LYS A 136 -16.79 11.83 -13.51
C LYS A 136 -16.08 10.92 -14.52
N ASN A 137 -15.81 9.67 -14.17
CA ASN A 137 -15.23 8.66 -15.04
C ASN A 137 -16.35 7.76 -15.63
N TYR A 138 -16.71 8.06 -16.88
CA TYR A 138 -17.32 7.14 -17.87
C TYR A 138 -18.84 6.97 -18.04
N HIS A 139 -19.75 7.16 -17.06
CA HIS A 139 -21.18 6.79 -17.29
C HIS A 139 -22.26 7.87 -17.17
N ARG A 140 -21.95 9.13 -16.82
CA ARG A 140 -22.98 10.19 -16.75
C ARG A 140 -23.23 10.97 -18.05
N LYS A 141 -23.10 10.34 -19.24
CA LYS A 141 -23.46 10.99 -20.53
C LYS A 141 -24.74 10.47 -21.20
N CYS A 142 -25.47 9.53 -20.60
CA CYS A 142 -26.76 9.05 -21.16
C CYS A 142 -28.02 9.52 -20.40
N TRP A 143 -27.93 10.08 -19.19
CA TRP A 143 -29.12 10.41 -18.38
C TRP A 143 -29.46 11.91 -18.28
N LYS A 144 -28.85 12.76 -19.14
CA LYS A 144 -29.21 14.19 -19.24
C LYS A 144 -29.48 14.64 -20.68
N LYS A 145 -30.19 13.80 -21.44
CA LYS A 145 -30.94 14.22 -22.64
C LYS A 145 -32.15 13.30 -22.80
N THR A 146 -33.25 13.64 -22.16
CA THR A 146 -34.59 13.75 -22.76
C THR A 146 -35.45 14.51 -21.75
#